data_AF-A0A953B1S6-F1
#
_entry.id   AF-A0A953B1S6-F1
#
_cell.length_a   1.000
_cell.length_b   1.000
_cell.length_c   1.000
_cell.angle_alpha   90.00
_cell.angle_beta   90.00
_cell.angle_gamma   90.00
#
_symmetry.space_group_name_H-M   'P 1'
#
loop_
_entity.id
_entity.type
_entity.pdbx_description
1 polymer ?
#
loop_
_entity_poly.entity_id
_entity_poly.type
_entity_poly.pdbx_seq_one_letter_code
_entity_poly.pdbx_strand_id
1 'polypeptide(L)'
;MAKTSPRQRKTIGRVMHEFKHGELKRSRGGKGGKVRSRRQAVAIALREAGASQYESEAENRRARARTSRKEARGRTAQQEREGKARVGARGRRESSRAMGGKDATRTTARGRKTARTRTRHAAGGKTRTELMDEARRRGIRGRSGMTKQQLANALRRAR
;
A
#
# COMPACT_ATOMS: atom_id res chain seq x y z
N MET A 1 4.69 -16.53 19.12
CA MET A 1 3.86 -16.59 17.89
C MET A 1 4.51 -15.79 16.78
N ALA A 2 4.78 -16.41 15.63
CA ALA A 2 5.17 -15.65 14.44
C ALA A 2 4.06 -14.66 14.09
N LYS A 3 4.41 -13.37 13.98
CA LYS A 3 3.45 -12.32 13.62
C LYS A 3 2.88 -12.63 12.24
N THR A 4 1.57 -12.46 12.06
CA THR A 4 0.91 -12.70 10.77
C THR A 4 1.54 -11.84 9.66
N SER A 5 1.81 -12.46 8.51
CA SER A 5 2.40 -11.79 7.36
C SER A 5 1.50 -10.66 6.84
N PRO A 6 2.04 -9.64 6.14
CA PRO A 6 1.23 -8.57 5.54
C PRO A 6 0.08 -9.09 4.65
N ARG A 7 0.31 -10.17 3.90
CA ARG A 7 -0.73 -10.81 3.06
C ARG A 7 -1.83 -11.43 3.91
N GLN A 8 -1.48 -12.13 4.99
CA GLN A 8 -2.46 -12.68 5.94
C GLN A 8 -3.29 -11.57 6.59
N ARG A 9 -2.65 -10.46 7.01
CA ARG A 9 -3.33 -9.29 7.58
C ARG A 9 -4.33 -8.68 6.60
N LYS A 10 -4.01 -8.61 5.31
CA LYS A 10 -4.94 -8.12 4.28
C LYS A 10 -6.19 -9.00 4.17
N THR A 11 -6.03 -10.32 4.11
CA THR A 11 -7.15 -11.26 4.07
C THR A 11 -7.99 -11.17 5.35
N ILE A 12 -7.36 -11.07 6.52
CA ILE A 12 -8.07 -10.87 7.79
C ILE A 12 -8.88 -9.57 7.77
N GLY A 13 -8.27 -8.47 7.34
CA GLY A 13 -8.93 -7.18 7.20
C GLY A 13 -10.16 -7.22 6.29
N ARG A 14 -10.04 -7.89 5.13
CA ARG A 14 -11.15 -8.10 4.17
C ARG A 14 -12.31 -8.85 4.82
N VAL A 15 -12.04 -10.01 5.44
CA VAL A 15 -13.08 -10.82 6.10
C VAL A 15 -13.77 -10.03 7.22
N MET A 16 -13.00 -9.28 8.00
CA MET A 16 -13.55 -8.45 9.08
C MET A 16 -14.35 -7.26 8.55
N HIS A 17 -14.00 -6.72 7.38
CA HIS A 17 -14.79 -5.72 6.69
C HIS A 17 -16.14 -6.29 6.21
N GLU A 18 -16.14 -7.47 5.59
CA GLU A 18 -17.38 -8.18 5.22
C GLU A 18 -18.26 -8.46 6.44
N PHE A 19 -17.66 -8.83 7.59
CA PHE A 19 -18.41 -8.99 8.83
C PHE A 19 -19.00 -7.67 9.33
N LYS A 20 -18.22 -6.57 9.31
CA LYS A 20 -18.69 -5.24 9.71
C LYS A 20 -19.90 -4.79 8.89
N HIS A 21 -19.97 -5.18 7.62
CA HIS A 21 -21.11 -4.90 6.74
C HIS A 21 -22.23 -5.95 6.77
N GLY A 22 -22.09 -7.00 7.60
CA GLY A 22 -23.10 -8.06 7.70
C GLY A 22 -23.19 -8.90 6.43
N GLU A 23 -22.09 -9.07 5.71
CA GLU A 23 -22.01 -9.78 4.43
C GLU A 23 -21.30 -11.13 4.57
N LEU A 24 -20.49 -11.29 5.62
CA LEU A 24 -19.76 -12.53 5.88
C LEU A 24 -20.74 -13.70 6.14
N LYS A 25 -20.58 -14.80 5.40
CA LYS A 25 -21.46 -15.98 5.46
C LYS A 25 -20.86 -17.09 6.32
N ARG A 26 -21.69 -17.80 7.09
CA ARG A 26 -21.26 -18.91 7.97
C ARG A 26 -20.78 -20.14 7.21
N SER A 27 -21.34 -20.39 6.03
CA SER A 27 -21.05 -21.61 5.26
C SER A 27 -20.97 -21.38 3.76
N ARG A 28 -20.35 -22.34 3.07
CA ARG A 28 -20.20 -22.35 1.62
C ARG A 28 -21.59 -22.33 0.96
N GLY A 29 -21.83 -21.35 0.09
CA GLY A 29 -23.12 -21.15 -0.57
C GLY A 29 -24.18 -20.42 0.26
N GLY A 30 -23.85 -19.97 1.48
CA GLY A 30 -24.77 -19.14 2.27
C GLY A 30 -25.94 -19.89 2.91
N LYS A 31 -25.96 -21.23 2.87
CA LYS A 31 -27.01 -22.06 3.51
C LYS A 31 -27.15 -21.79 5.00
N GLY A 32 -26.05 -21.40 5.65
CA GLY A 32 -26.04 -21.00 7.05
C GLY A 32 -26.36 -19.53 7.26
N GLY A 33 -26.66 -18.69 6.27
CA GLY A 33 -26.86 -17.26 6.49
C GLY A 33 -25.61 -16.51 7.00
N LYS A 34 -25.83 -15.30 7.52
CA LYS A 34 -24.78 -14.34 7.93
C LYS A 34 -24.12 -14.72 9.25
N VAL A 35 -22.84 -14.38 9.39
CA VAL A 35 -22.08 -14.51 10.65
C VAL A 35 -22.60 -13.46 11.63
N ARG A 36 -22.91 -13.89 12.86
CA ARG A 36 -23.48 -13.02 13.90
C ARG A 36 -22.48 -12.59 14.96
N SER A 37 -21.46 -13.39 15.24
CA SER A 37 -20.50 -13.11 16.30
C SER A 37 -19.13 -12.70 15.76
N ARG A 38 -18.53 -11.68 16.40
CA ARG A 38 -17.18 -11.22 16.07
C ARG A 38 -16.14 -12.33 16.28
N ARG A 39 -16.32 -13.16 17.30
CA ARG A 39 -15.46 -14.33 17.56
C ARG A 39 -15.45 -15.31 16.38
N GLN A 40 -16.62 -15.61 15.83
CA GLN A 40 -16.74 -16.47 14.66
C GLN A 40 -16.11 -15.82 13.43
N ALA A 41 -16.30 -14.51 13.24
CA ALA A 41 -15.66 -13.77 12.14
C ALA A 41 -14.12 -13.83 12.22
N VAL A 42 -13.55 -13.67 13.41
CA VAL A 42 -12.10 -13.79 13.63
C VAL A 42 -11.62 -15.21 13.30
N ALA A 43 -12.34 -16.25 13.73
CA ALA A 43 -12.00 -17.63 13.40
C ALA A 43 -12.01 -17.89 11.87
N ILE A 44 -13.02 -17.39 11.17
CA ILE A 44 -13.11 -17.47 9.70
C ILE A 44 -11.96 -16.69 9.06
N ALA A 45 -11.64 -15.50 9.56
CA ALA A 45 -10.55 -14.67 9.05
C ALA A 45 -9.19 -15.35 9.17
N LEU A 46 -8.92 -15.98 10.32
CA LEU A 46 -7.68 -16.73 10.55
C LEU A 46 -7.59 -17.97 9.65
N ARG A 47 -8.68 -18.73 9.50
CA ARG A 47 -8.76 -19.86 8.56
C ARG A 47 -8.55 -19.41 7.11
N GLU A 48 -9.23 -18.36 6.65
CA GLU A 48 -9.11 -17.86 5.28
C GLU A 48 -7.70 -17.34 4.96
N ALA A 49 -7.03 -16.74 5.95
CA ALA A 49 -5.64 -16.32 5.84
C ALA A 49 -4.65 -17.49 5.95
N GLY A 50 -5.08 -18.68 6.35
CA GLY A 50 -4.20 -19.80 6.68
C GLY A 50 -3.27 -19.47 7.83
N ALA A 51 -3.79 -18.83 8.87
CA ALA A 51 -3.09 -18.44 10.10
C ALA A 51 -3.72 -19.08 11.34
N SER A 52 -4.58 -20.09 11.16
CA SER A 52 -5.22 -20.78 12.26
C SER A 52 -4.21 -21.66 12.98
N GLN A 53 -4.12 -21.53 14.29
CA GLN A 53 -3.30 -22.41 15.14
C GLN A 53 -3.93 -23.80 15.34
N TYR A 54 -5.22 -23.94 15.06
CA TYR A 54 -5.97 -25.19 15.23
C TYR A 54 -5.98 -26.08 13.99
N GLU A 55 -5.43 -25.60 12.87
CA GLU A 55 -5.37 -26.36 11.61
C GLU A 55 -3.95 -26.76 11.29
N SER A 56 -3.80 -27.91 10.63
CA SER A 56 -2.52 -28.34 10.09
C SER A 56 -1.98 -27.32 9.08
N GLU A 57 -0.65 -27.29 8.88
CA GLU A 57 -0.04 -26.42 7.87
C GLU A 57 -0.57 -26.69 6.46
N ALA A 58 -0.86 -27.95 6.15
CA ALA A 58 -1.41 -28.37 4.87
C ALA A 58 -2.81 -27.78 4.65
N GLU A 59 -3.67 -27.82 5.67
CA GLU A 59 -5.01 -27.22 5.61
C GLU A 59 -4.94 -25.70 5.52
N ASN A 60 -4.10 -25.05 6.33
CA ASN A 60 -3.85 -23.62 6.27
C ASN A 60 -3.38 -23.19 4.86
N ARG A 61 -2.49 -23.96 4.23
CA ARG A 61 -2.01 -23.71 2.86
C ARG A 61 -3.14 -23.86 1.84
N ARG A 62 -3.96 -24.92 1.96
CA ARG A 62 -5.12 -25.16 1.09
C ARG A 62 -6.18 -24.06 1.23
N ALA A 63 -6.48 -23.65 2.46
CA ALA A 63 -7.43 -22.58 2.76
C ALA A 63 -6.95 -21.26 2.15
N ARG A 64 -5.70 -20.86 2.43
CA ARG A 64 -5.10 -19.65 1.85
C ARG A 64 -5.09 -19.66 0.33
N ALA A 65 -4.75 -20.80 -0.30
CA ALA A 65 -4.77 -20.94 -1.75
C ALA A 65 -6.18 -20.81 -2.32
N ARG A 66 -7.18 -21.41 -1.68
CA ARG A 66 -8.59 -21.27 -2.04
C ARG A 66 -9.06 -19.82 -1.92
N THR A 67 -8.75 -19.14 -0.83
CA THR A 67 -9.06 -17.72 -0.61
C THR A 67 -8.39 -16.84 -1.66
N SER A 68 -7.11 -17.04 -1.92
CA SER A 68 -6.36 -16.29 -2.95
C SER A 68 -6.99 -16.44 -4.34
N ARG A 69 -7.44 -17.65 -4.71
CA ARG A 69 -8.16 -17.88 -5.97
C ARG A 69 -9.51 -17.17 -6.01
N LYS A 70 -10.25 -17.09 -4.91
CA LYS A 70 -11.53 -16.34 -4.84
C LYS A 70 -11.28 -14.84 -5.00
N GLU A 71 -10.31 -14.30 -4.27
CA GLU A 71 -9.91 -12.89 -4.32
C GLU A 71 -9.44 -12.48 -5.73
N ALA A 72 -8.66 -13.33 -6.40
CA ALA A 72 -8.22 -13.09 -7.76
C ALA A 72 -9.38 -13.08 -8.77
N ARG A 73 -10.46 -13.82 -8.48
CA ARG A 73 -11.66 -13.91 -9.34
C ARG A 73 -12.70 -12.83 -9.06
N GLY A 74 -12.52 -11.95 -8.08
CA GLY A 74 -13.53 -10.94 -7.76
C GLY A 74 -14.72 -11.46 -6.94
N ARG A 75 -14.66 -12.70 -6.41
CA ARG A 75 -15.82 -13.41 -5.83
C ARG A 75 -15.97 -13.22 -4.31
N THR A 76 -15.50 -12.10 -3.78
CA THR A 76 -15.65 -11.76 -2.36
C THR A 76 -16.77 -10.74 -2.20
N ALA A 77 -17.53 -10.80 -1.10
CA ALA A 77 -18.70 -9.93 -0.94
C ALA A 77 -18.30 -8.44 -0.95
N GLN A 78 -17.15 -8.13 -0.33
CA GLN A 78 -16.55 -6.80 -0.41
C GLN A 78 -16.29 -6.38 -1.87
N GLN A 79 -15.68 -7.24 -2.70
CA GLN A 79 -15.43 -6.91 -4.12
C GLN A 79 -16.72 -6.83 -4.95
N GLU A 80 -17.76 -7.60 -4.64
CA GLU A 80 -19.06 -7.50 -5.32
C GLU A 80 -19.76 -6.17 -5.00
N ARG A 81 -19.69 -5.72 -3.74
CA ARG A 81 -20.33 -4.47 -3.30
C ARG A 81 -19.52 -3.22 -3.66
N GLU A 82 -18.21 -3.25 -3.42
CA GLU A 82 -17.30 -2.20 -3.88
C GLU A 82 -17.22 -2.16 -5.41
N GLY A 83 -17.38 -3.31 -6.07
CA GLY A 83 -17.51 -3.44 -7.52
C GLY A 83 -18.81 -2.86 -8.07
N LYS A 84 -19.91 -2.89 -7.30
CA LYS A 84 -21.17 -2.17 -7.61
C LYS A 84 -21.07 -0.67 -7.38
N ALA A 85 -20.23 -0.22 -6.45
CA ALA A 85 -19.83 1.20 -6.35
C ALA A 85 -18.78 1.60 -7.41
N ARG A 86 -18.26 0.64 -8.19
CA ARG A 86 -17.25 0.80 -9.24
C ARG A 86 -17.66 0.13 -10.56
N VAL A 87 -18.95 0.16 -10.92
CA VAL A 87 -19.37 -0.23 -12.28
C VAL A 87 -18.65 0.70 -13.26
N GLY A 88 -17.57 0.19 -13.86
CA GLY A 88 -16.59 0.94 -14.63
C GLY A 88 -15.14 0.44 -14.52
N ALA A 89 -14.81 -0.47 -13.60
CA ALA A 89 -13.41 -0.89 -13.38
C ALA A 89 -12.98 -2.20 -14.09
N ARG A 90 -13.57 -2.57 -15.23
CA ARG A 90 -12.93 -3.55 -16.15
C ARG A 90 -11.81 -2.89 -16.98
N GLY A 91 -11.64 -1.57 -16.90
CA GLY A 91 -10.61 -0.83 -17.65
C GLY A 91 -9.81 0.22 -16.86
N ARG A 92 -10.17 0.54 -15.61
CA ARG A 92 -9.42 1.52 -14.81
C ARG A 92 -8.98 0.94 -13.47
N ARG A 93 -7.74 0.47 -13.47
CA ARG A 93 -6.87 0.40 -12.29
C ARG A 93 -7.02 1.75 -11.55
N GLU A 94 -7.42 1.71 -10.28
CA GLU A 94 -7.62 2.89 -9.41
C GLU A 94 -6.44 3.88 -9.41
N SER A 95 -5.25 3.35 -9.62
CA SER A 95 -4.09 4.11 -9.95
C SER A 95 -3.79 3.94 -11.44
N SER A 96 -3.61 5.04 -12.18
CA SER A 96 -2.76 4.95 -13.37
C SER A 96 -1.44 4.23 -13.00
N ARG A 97 -0.74 3.60 -13.94
CA ARG A 97 0.60 3.00 -13.68
C ARG A 97 1.59 3.98 -13.00
N ALA A 98 1.26 5.28 -12.93
CA ALA A 98 2.00 6.32 -12.23
C ALA A 98 1.73 6.43 -10.72
N MET A 99 0.52 6.11 -10.23
CA MET A 99 0.04 6.43 -8.87
C MET A 99 0.13 5.21 -7.94
N GLY A 100 1.31 4.62 -7.77
CA GLY A 100 1.53 3.50 -6.85
C GLY A 100 0.88 3.78 -5.49
N GLY A 101 -0.24 3.10 -5.22
CA GLY A 101 -1.00 3.27 -4.00
C GLY A 101 -0.19 2.87 -2.76
N LYS A 102 -0.68 3.25 -1.59
CA LYS A 102 -0.01 3.03 -0.29
C LYS A 102 0.29 1.56 -0.01
N ASP A 103 -0.42 0.64 -0.66
CA ASP A 103 -0.28 -0.82 -0.56
C ASP A 103 0.42 -1.48 -1.77
N ALA A 104 1.05 -0.70 -2.66
CA ALA A 104 1.71 -1.25 -3.82
C ALA A 104 3.00 -2.00 -3.42
N THR A 105 3.04 -3.31 -3.67
CA THR A 105 4.21 -4.16 -3.43
C THR A 105 5.42 -3.83 -4.34
N ARG A 106 5.23 -2.99 -5.36
CA ARG A 106 6.29 -2.48 -6.25
C ARG A 106 6.12 -0.97 -6.47
N THR A 107 7.19 -0.21 -6.24
CA THR A 107 7.22 1.22 -6.55
C THR A 107 7.16 1.45 -8.05
N THR A 108 6.33 2.39 -8.50
CA THR A 108 6.27 2.82 -9.91
C THR A 108 7.60 3.46 -10.33
N ALA A 109 7.90 3.52 -11.63
CA ALA A 109 9.12 4.19 -12.12
C ALA A 109 9.21 5.66 -11.64
N ARG A 110 8.07 6.37 -11.60
CA ARG A 110 7.96 7.71 -11.03
C ARG A 110 8.24 7.69 -9.52
N GLY A 111 7.62 6.79 -8.76
CA GLY A 111 7.89 6.61 -7.32
C GLY A 111 9.35 6.28 -7.01
N ARG A 112 10.00 5.46 -7.83
CA ARG A 112 11.44 5.15 -7.75
C ARG A 112 12.30 6.40 -8.03
N LYS A 113 11.91 7.25 -8.98
CA LYS A 113 12.58 8.54 -9.26
C LYS A 113 12.42 9.52 -8.10
N THR A 114 11.23 9.61 -7.50
CA THR A 114 10.97 10.48 -6.33
C THR A 114 11.72 9.99 -5.10
N ALA A 115 11.78 8.68 -4.86
CA ALA A 115 12.61 8.10 -3.80
C ALA A 115 14.10 8.38 -4.03
N ARG A 116 14.62 8.17 -5.25
CA ARG A 116 16.02 8.47 -5.61
C ARG A 116 16.39 9.95 -5.53
N THR A 117 15.44 10.87 -5.70
CA THR A 117 15.69 12.31 -5.52
C THR A 117 15.75 12.64 -4.04
N ARG A 118 14.80 12.13 -3.24
CA ARG A 118 14.82 12.28 -1.78
C ARG A 118 16.09 11.69 -1.13
N THR A 119 16.54 10.51 -1.55
CA THR A 119 17.78 9.93 -1.03
C THR A 119 19.01 10.74 -1.44
N ARG A 120 19.06 11.33 -2.64
CA ARG A 120 20.14 12.23 -3.06
C ARG A 120 20.15 13.55 -2.28
N HIS A 121 18.99 14.04 -1.87
CA HIS A 121 18.90 15.19 -0.95
C HIS A 121 19.33 14.82 0.46
N ALA A 122 18.94 13.64 0.95
CA ALA A 122 19.36 13.12 2.26
C ALA A 122 20.87 12.80 2.33
N ALA A 123 21.49 12.38 1.22
CA ALA A 123 22.92 12.08 1.11
C ALA A 123 23.81 13.32 0.90
N GLY A 124 23.35 14.52 1.28
CA GLY A 124 24.18 15.73 1.35
C GLY A 124 24.10 16.69 0.15
N GLY A 125 23.20 16.45 -0.82
CA GLY A 125 23.00 17.36 -1.94
C GLY A 125 22.11 18.56 -1.58
N LYS A 126 22.73 19.67 -1.11
CA LYS A 126 22.02 20.92 -0.76
C LYS A 126 20.99 21.31 -1.82
N THR A 127 19.80 21.71 -1.39
CA THR A 127 18.73 22.17 -2.31
C THR A 127 19.07 23.54 -2.90
N ARG A 128 18.42 23.94 -4.01
CA ARG A 128 18.65 25.29 -4.60
C ARG A 128 18.32 26.39 -3.58
N THR A 129 17.28 26.18 -2.77
CA THR A 129 16.86 27.07 -1.70
C THR A 129 17.92 27.18 -0.61
N GLU A 130 18.45 26.05 -0.13
CA GLU A 130 19.57 26.06 0.84
C GLU A 130 20.81 26.78 0.29
N LEU A 131 21.14 26.57 -0.99
CA LEU A 131 22.24 27.29 -1.65
C LEU A 131 21.93 28.79 -1.82
N MET A 132 20.66 29.18 -2.00
CA MET A 132 20.27 30.59 -2.02
C MET A 132 20.39 31.24 -0.65
N ASP A 133 19.98 30.55 0.42
CA ASP A 133 20.07 31.05 1.78
C ASP A 133 21.52 31.19 2.22
N GLU A 134 22.37 30.23 1.87
CA GLU A 134 23.81 30.32 2.10
C GLU A 134 24.46 31.46 1.28
N ALA A 135 24.07 31.62 0.00
CA ALA A 135 24.53 32.73 -0.84
C ALA A 135 24.05 34.10 -0.32
N ARG A 136 22.86 34.17 0.29
CA ARG A 136 22.36 35.36 0.98
C ARG A 136 23.23 35.69 2.19
N ARG A 137 23.55 34.71 3.04
CA ARG A 137 24.42 34.87 4.21
C ARG A 137 25.83 35.34 3.84
N ARG A 138 26.36 34.89 2.68
CA ARG A 138 27.68 35.31 2.17
C ARG A 138 27.67 36.55 1.27
N GLY A 139 26.52 37.23 1.12
CA GLY A 139 26.45 38.49 0.37
C GLY A 139 26.68 38.36 -1.15
N ILE A 140 26.45 37.19 -1.75
CA ILE A 140 26.66 37.00 -3.19
C ILE A 140 25.60 37.80 -3.98
N ARG A 141 26.05 38.74 -4.81
CA ARG A 141 25.21 39.55 -5.70
C ARG A 141 24.69 38.71 -6.87
N GLY A 142 23.51 39.04 -7.39
CA GLY A 142 22.90 38.30 -8.51
C GLY A 142 22.41 36.89 -8.16
N ARG A 143 22.45 36.48 -6.89
CA ARG A 143 22.06 35.14 -6.41
C ARG A 143 20.68 34.69 -6.92
N SER A 144 19.71 35.59 -7.01
CA SER A 144 18.32 35.31 -7.39
C SER A 144 18.19 34.74 -8.81
N GLY A 145 19.06 35.18 -9.73
CA GLY A 145 19.11 34.72 -11.12
C GLY A 145 19.95 33.47 -11.34
N MET A 146 20.69 33.01 -10.32
CA MET A 146 21.58 31.86 -10.46
C MET A 146 20.81 30.53 -10.43
N THR A 147 21.22 29.61 -11.31
CA THR A 147 20.82 28.21 -11.27
C THR A 147 21.45 27.50 -10.06
N LYS A 148 20.92 26.32 -9.69
CA LYS A 148 21.46 25.53 -8.57
C LYS A 148 22.98 25.31 -8.68
N GLN A 149 23.46 25.02 -9.89
CA GLN A 149 24.87 24.75 -10.14
C GLN A 149 25.72 26.02 -10.09
N GLN A 150 25.18 27.15 -10.57
CA GLN A 150 25.84 28.46 -10.44
C GLN A 150 25.94 28.90 -8.98
N LEU A 151 24.90 28.69 -8.15
CA LEU A 151 24.95 28.96 -6.71
C LEU A 151 26.00 28.10 -6.00
N ALA A 152 26.06 26.79 -6.31
CA ALA A 152 27.06 25.89 -5.74
C ALA A 152 28.51 26.29 -6.13
N ASN A 153 28.72 26.70 -7.39
CA ASN A 153 30.02 27.16 -7.85
C ASN A 153 30.40 28.52 -7.25
N ALA A 154 29.46 29.47 -7.16
CA ALA A 154 29.68 30.77 -6.53
C ALA A 154 30.03 30.62 -5.05
N LEU A 155 29.35 29.73 -4.32
CA LEU A 155 29.65 29.41 -2.92
C LEU A 155 30.99 28.68 -2.73
N ARG A 156 31.47 27.96 -3.74
CA ARG A 156 32.80 27.34 -3.73
C ARG A 156 33.90 28.36 -4.03
N ARG A 157 33.62 29.36 -4.87
CA ARG A 157 34.54 30.46 -5.22
C ARG A 157 34.62 31.56 -4.16
N ALA A 158 33.57 31.71 -3.36
CA ALA A 158 33.47 32.64 -2.23
C ALA A 158 33.82 31.96 -0.89
N ARG A 159 34.66 30.92 -0.92
CA ARG A 159 35.37 30.37 0.25
C ARG A 159 36.78 30.93 0.23
#